data_AF-A0A3L9ZX27-F1
#
_entry.id   AF-A0A3L9ZX27-F1
#
_cell.length_a   1.000
_cell.length_b   1.000
_cell.length_c   1.000
_cell.angle_alpha   90.00
_cell.angle_beta   90.00
_cell.angle_gamma   90.00
#
_symmetry.space_group_name_H-M   'P 1'
#
loop_
_entity.id
_entity.type
_entity.pdbx_description
1 polymer ?
#
loop_
_entity_poly.entity_id
_entity_poly.type
_entity_poly.pdbx_seq_one_letter_code
_entity_poly.pdbx_strand_id
1 'polypeptide(L)'
;MWKKRKQNPNEYPEEDLDNLSKDVSVDDQIKYSEIGRKIERKKKIKRWVFFGLSIVGITTVVVVAFSIKPPKNELRQWKADANIIKYDKIKDYVTIANRAARTDISVDDMLKSLSLNPSLENKDLEPYGIKILDSNYAVSLYNISVNTYKKDIISFDIYLSEKFNPSNFAVITNFELTNLLPTKAKPYGDKDAIKSYLDNLSFSLTLTSSEKVEQLNETNKILAKINSETDILLKNRIFLENFKVNNLLFGWRLFEFEGNLETEIKDNAIFLKFKSRPYRISRAEAKYGTKKYVYAIYETIEDSSLVYSKALEIKQKKI
;
A
#
# COMPACT_ATOMS: atom_id res chain seq x y z
N MET A 1 -30.53 -52.57 10.11
CA MET A 1 -29.78 -51.28 10.14
C MET A 1 -29.90 -50.67 11.52
N TRP A 2 -28.78 -50.58 12.25
CA TRP A 2 -28.71 -50.04 13.60
C TRP A 2 -28.86 -48.51 13.60
N LYS A 3 -29.95 -48.01 14.18
CA LYS A 3 -30.07 -46.60 14.58
C LYS A 3 -29.63 -46.49 16.04
N LYS A 4 -28.42 -45.97 16.29
CA LYS A 4 -28.01 -45.52 17.62
C LYS A 4 -28.88 -44.31 18.00
N ARG A 5 -29.88 -44.52 18.86
CA ARG A 5 -30.52 -43.43 19.60
C ARG A 5 -29.47 -42.85 20.55
N LYS A 6 -29.21 -41.54 20.43
CA LYS A 6 -28.46 -40.77 21.42
C LYS A 6 -29.29 -40.75 22.70
N GLN A 7 -28.88 -41.50 23.71
CA GLN A 7 -29.37 -41.28 25.07
C GLN A 7 -28.80 -39.94 25.56
N ASN A 8 -29.69 -39.11 26.08
CA ASN A 8 -29.36 -37.84 26.69
C ASN A 8 -28.58 -38.15 27.99
N PRO A 9 -27.42 -37.52 28.29
CA PRO A 9 -26.59 -37.89 29.45
C PRO A 9 -27.23 -37.62 30.82
N ASN A 10 -28.45 -37.07 30.85
CA ASN A 10 -29.10 -36.55 32.05
C ASN A 10 -30.42 -37.28 32.41
N GLU A 11 -30.74 -38.41 31.79
CA GLU A 11 -31.84 -39.28 32.23
C GLU A 11 -31.25 -40.47 32.99
N TYR A 12 -31.29 -40.41 34.33
CA TYR A 12 -31.17 -41.59 35.16
C TYR A 12 -32.58 -42.19 35.34
N PRO A 13 -32.78 -43.51 35.15
CA PRO A 13 -34.04 -44.14 35.49
C PRO A 13 -34.29 -43.98 36.99
N GLU A 14 -35.42 -43.35 37.35
CA GLU A 14 -35.84 -43.04 38.73
C GLU A 14 -36.37 -44.26 39.52
N GLU A 15 -36.17 -45.47 39.05
CA GLU A 15 -36.64 -46.69 39.71
C GLU A 15 -35.46 -47.54 40.16
N ASP A 16 -34.94 -47.23 41.35
CA ASP A 16 -34.31 -48.17 42.32
C ASP A 16 -33.81 -47.42 43.58
N LEU A 17 -34.50 -46.35 44.00
CA LEU A 17 -34.09 -45.50 45.13
C LEU A 17 -34.61 -45.95 46.50
N ASP A 18 -35.43 -47.01 46.58
CA ASP A 18 -36.04 -47.46 47.84
C ASP A 18 -35.29 -48.60 48.56
N ASN A 19 -34.13 -49.05 48.07
CA ASN A 19 -33.35 -50.13 48.70
C ASN A 19 -31.88 -49.81 49.05
N LEU A 20 -31.44 -48.55 48.98
CA LEU A 20 -30.12 -48.16 49.50
C LEU A 20 -30.24 -47.66 50.94
N SER A 21 -30.51 -48.60 51.85
CA SER A 21 -30.29 -48.38 53.28
C SER A 21 -28.82 -48.01 53.50
N LYS A 22 -28.66 -46.80 54.04
CA LYS A 22 -27.45 -46.13 54.46
C LYS A 22 -26.51 -47.07 55.24
N ASP A 23 -25.37 -47.39 54.66
CA ASP A 23 -24.12 -47.49 55.39
C ASP A 23 -22.95 -47.33 54.42
N VAL A 24 -22.54 -46.08 54.22
CA VAL A 24 -21.26 -45.79 53.59
C VAL A 24 -20.19 -46.08 54.65
N SER A 25 -19.42 -47.15 54.45
CA SER A 25 -18.27 -47.49 55.29
C SER A 25 -17.35 -46.28 55.49
N VAL A 26 -16.77 -46.14 56.68
CA VAL A 26 -15.77 -45.09 56.99
C VAL A 26 -14.61 -45.15 55.99
N ASP A 27 -14.24 -46.35 55.52
CA ASP A 27 -13.20 -46.53 54.51
C ASP A 27 -13.59 -45.94 53.15
N ASP A 28 -14.87 -46.05 52.75
CA ASP A 28 -15.36 -45.44 51.52
C ASP A 28 -15.37 -43.91 51.62
N GLN A 29 -15.76 -43.34 52.77
CA GLN A 29 -15.70 -41.88 52.98
C GLN A 29 -14.27 -41.33 52.89
N ILE A 30 -13.29 -42.05 53.47
CA ILE A 30 -11.87 -41.67 53.40
C ILE A 30 -11.39 -41.72 51.95
N LYS A 31 -11.69 -42.81 51.23
CA LYS A 31 -11.28 -43.03 49.83
C LYS A 31 -11.88 -41.99 48.89
N TYR A 32 -13.15 -41.64 49.05
CA TYR A 32 -13.80 -40.58 48.26
C TYR A 32 -13.27 -39.17 48.62
N SER A 33 -12.94 -38.90 49.89
CA SER A 33 -12.31 -37.62 50.27
C SER A 33 -10.91 -37.44 49.66
N GLU A 34 -10.13 -38.54 49.57
CA GLU A 34 -8.81 -38.52 48.95
C GLU A 34 -8.89 -38.34 47.44
N ILE A 35 -9.86 -38.98 46.78
CA ILE A 35 -10.14 -38.79 45.35
C ILE A 35 -10.58 -37.34 45.09
N GLY A 36 -11.49 -36.80 45.91
CA GLY A 36 -11.92 -35.40 45.86
C GLY A 36 -10.76 -34.41 46.00
N ARG A 37 -9.88 -34.61 47.00
CA ARG A 37 -8.67 -33.80 47.19
C ARG A 37 -7.68 -33.92 46.03
N LYS A 38 -7.51 -35.11 45.44
CA LYS A 38 -6.65 -35.32 44.26
C LYS A 38 -7.22 -34.63 43.01
N ILE A 39 -8.54 -34.65 42.82
CA ILE A 39 -9.22 -33.96 41.71
C ILE A 39 -9.13 -32.44 41.86
N GLU A 40 -9.34 -31.90 43.07
CA GLU A 40 -9.18 -30.47 43.35
C GLU A 40 -7.73 -29.99 43.14
N ARG A 41 -6.74 -30.76 43.60
CA ARG A 41 -5.31 -30.46 43.36
C ARG A 41 -5.01 -30.45 41.86
N LYS A 42 -5.49 -31.43 41.09
CA LYS A 42 -5.35 -31.45 39.62
C LYS A 42 -6.05 -30.27 38.94
N LYS A 43 -7.24 -29.85 39.40
CA LYS A 43 -7.95 -28.66 38.89
C LYS A 43 -7.18 -27.37 39.20
N LYS A 44 -6.62 -27.23 40.41
CA LYS A 44 -5.77 -26.09 40.78
C LYS A 44 -4.51 -26.02 39.91
N ILE A 45 -3.79 -27.13 39.74
CA ILE A 45 -2.58 -27.19 38.90
C ILE A 45 -2.92 -26.86 37.45
N LYS A 46 -3.99 -27.42 36.87
CA LYS A 46 -4.42 -27.07 35.51
C LYS A 46 -4.77 -25.59 35.37
N ARG A 47 -5.41 -24.99 36.38
CA ARG A 47 -5.72 -23.55 36.41
C ARG A 47 -4.43 -22.72 36.45
N TRP A 48 -3.47 -23.07 37.30
CA TRP A 48 -2.15 -22.41 37.37
C TRP A 48 -1.34 -22.55 36.08
N VAL A 49 -1.33 -23.72 35.45
CA VAL A 49 -0.66 -23.94 34.16
C VAL A 49 -1.34 -23.15 33.04
N PHE A 50 -2.67 -23.09 33.02
CA PHE A 50 -3.42 -22.32 32.03
C PHE A 50 -3.19 -20.80 32.17
N PHE A 51 -3.21 -20.27 33.40
CA PHE A 51 -2.89 -18.86 33.65
C PHE A 51 -1.41 -18.56 33.38
N GLY A 52 -0.49 -19.44 33.76
CA GLY A 52 0.95 -19.29 33.48
C GLY A 52 1.25 -19.26 31.97
N LEU A 53 0.69 -20.18 31.19
CA LEU A 53 0.83 -20.19 29.74
C LEU A 53 0.19 -18.97 29.07
N SER A 54 -0.95 -18.50 29.58
CA SER A 54 -1.61 -17.29 29.08
C SER A 54 -0.79 -16.03 29.34
N ILE A 55 -0.19 -15.91 30.54
CA ILE A 55 0.70 -14.80 30.89
C ILE A 55 1.97 -14.82 30.05
N VAL A 56 2.59 -15.99 29.84
CA VAL A 56 3.78 -16.13 28.98
C VAL A 56 3.44 -15.77 27.53
N GLY A 57 2.29 -16.21 27.02
CA GLY A 57 1.83 -15.86 25.67
C GLY A 57 1.62 -14.35 25.49
N ILE A 58 0.88 -13.71 26.40
CA ILE A 58 0.64 -12.25 26.36
C ILE A 58 1.96 -11.49 26.51
N THR A 59 2.80 -11.88 27.47
CA THR A 59 4.10 -11.23 27.70
C THR A 59 5.01 -11.36 26.49
N THR A 60 5.02 -12.52 25.82
CA THR A 60 5.81 -12.73 24.61
C THR A 60 5.31 -11.84 23.47
N VAL A 61 3.99 -11.76 23.25
CA VAL A 61 3.40 -10.88 22.22
C VAL A 61 3.71 -9.41 22.51
N VAL A 62 3.59 -8.97 23.76
CA VAL A 62 3.90 -7.61 24.19
C VAL A 62 5.40 -7.31 24.02
N VAL A 63 6.28 -8.19 24.51
CA VAL A 63 7.73 -8.03 24.36
C VAL A 63 8.13 -8.00 22.89
N VAL A 64 7.56 -8.86 22.04
CA VAL A 64 7.83 -8.85 20.59
C VAL A 64 7.31 -7.56 19.96
N ALA A 65 6.10 -7.11 20.30
CA ALA A 65 5.53 -5.87 19.78
C ALA A 65 6.36 -4.63 20.17
N PHE A 66 6.83 -4.55 21.42
CA PHE A 66 7.68 -3.45 21.89
C PHE A 66 9.15 -3.58 21.47
N SER A 67 9.63 -4.77 21.13
CA SER A 67 10.99 -4.98 20.62
C SER A 67 11.15 -4.62 19.15
N ILE A 68 10.05 -4.61 18.37
CA ILE A 68 10.06 -4.16 16.98
C ILE A 68 10.10 -2.62 16.98
N LYS A 69 11.30 -2.06 16.89
CA LYS A 69 11.47 -0.61 16.72
C LYS A 69 10.73 -0.16 15.46
N PRO A 70 9.86 0.87 15.54
CA PRO A 70 9.22 1.41 14.35
C PRO A 70 10.29 1.94 13.38
N PRO A 71 9.98 1.96 12.09
CA PRO A 71 10.87 2.59 11.12
C PRO A 71 11.05 4.08 11.44
N LYS A 72 12.21 4.64 11.09
CA LYS A 72 12.53 6.05 11.36
C LYS A 72 11.69 7.01 10.50
N ASN A 73 11.22 6.55 9.35
CA ASN A 73 10.40 7.30 8.41
C ASN A 73 9.14 6.50 8.03
N GLU A 74 8.14 7.22 7.54
CA GLU A 74 6.84 6.68 7.15
C GLU A 74 6.48 7.13 5.74
N LEU A 75 5.70 6.31 5.03
CA LEU A 75 5.06 6.70 3.78
C LEU A 75 3.82 7.52 4.09
N ARG A 76 3.70 8.66 3.44
CA ARG A 76 2.57 9.60 3.57
C ARG A 76 1.58 9.41 2.44
N GLN A 77 0.31 9.30 2.78
CA GLN A 77 -0.76 9.41 1.81
C GLN A 77 -1.29 10.84 1.83
N TRP A 78 -1.16 11.54 0.70
CA TRP A 78 -1.76 12.87 0.54
C TRP A 78 -3.28 12.73 0.40
N LYS A 79 -4.01 13.56 1.15
CA LYS A 79 -5.46 13.63 1.04
C LYS A 79 -5.86 14.28 -0.28
N ALA A 80 -7.11 14.06 -0.71
CA ALA A 80 -7.64 14.62 -1.96
C ALA A 80 -7.69 16.16 -1.98
N ASP A 81 -7.77 16.79 -0.80
CA ASP A 81 -7.76 18.24 -0.59
C ASP A 81 -6.35 18.81 -0.36
N ALA A 82 -5.30 17.99 -0.39
CA ALA A 82 -3.93 18.49 -0.33
C ALA A 82 -3.65 19.39 -1.54
N ASN A 83 -2.92 20.48 -1.30
CA ASN A 83 -2.51 21.40 -2.36
C ASN A 83 -1.39 20.77 -3.20
N ILE A 84 -1.77 19.88 -4.12
CA ILE A 84 -0.86 19.22 -5.04
C ILE A 84 -0.58 20.18 -6.20
N ILE A 85 0.68 20.55 -6.38
CA ILE A 85 1.11 21.44 -7.45
C ILE A 85 0.96 20.73 -8.80
N LYS A 86 0.20 21.37 -9.70
CA LYS A 86 0.08 20.93 -11.09
C LYS A 86 1.41 21.04 -11.82
N TYR A 87 1.64 20.15 -12.78
CA TYR A 87 2.94 20.04 -13.44
C TYR A 87 3.42 21.34 -14.10
N ASP A 88 2.52 22.01 -14.81
CA ASP A 88 2.78 23.28 -15.50
C ASP A 88 3.21 24.41 -14.54
N LYS A 89 2.87 24.27 -13.25
CA LYS A 89 3.21 25.21 -12.19
C LYS A 89 4.43 24.80 -11.36
N ILE A 90 4.99 23.59 -11.53
CA ILE A 90 6.17 23.16 -10.75
C ILE A 90 7.34 24.13 -10.91
N LYS A 91 7.52 24.66 -12.13
CA LYS A 91 8.55 25.64 -12.47
C LYS A 91 8.46 26.94 -11.65
N ASP A 92 7.29 27.23 -11.07
CA ASP A 92 7.08 28.42 -10.24
C ASP A 92 7.61 28.21 -8.82
N TYR A 93 7.88 26.95 -8.43
CA TYR A 93 8.36 26.58 -7.10
C TYR A 93 9.80 26.06 -7.11
N VAL A 94 10.19 25.33 -8.14
CA VAL A 94 11.47 24.59 -8.19
C VAL A 94 12.14 24.76 -9.56
N THR A 95 13.44 24.99 -9.53
CA THR A 95 14.32 24.93 -10.70
C THR A 95 15.21 23.70 -10.65
N ILE A 96 15.51 23.13 -11.82
CA ILE A 96 16.42 21.99 -11.97
C ILE A 96 17.45 22.40 -13.01
N ALA A 97 18.70 22.58 -12.58
CA ALA A 97 19.76 23.01 -13.48
C ALA A 97 20.15 21.91 -14.49
N ASN A 98 20.13 20.64 -14.06
CA ASN A 98 20.53 19.52 -14.90
C ASN A 98 19.61 18.31 -14.73
N ARG A 99 18.55 18.22 -15.55
CA ARG A 99 17.63 17.07 -15.55
C ARG A 99 18.28 15.76 -16.02
N ALA A 100 19.36 15.83 -16.78
CA ALA A 100 20.07 14.70 -17.35
C ALA A 100 21.44 14.48 -16.70
N ALA A 101 21.60 14.90 -15.43
CA ALA A 101 22.81 14.69 -14.69
C ALA A 101 23.15 13.20 -14.65
N ARG A 102 24.30 12.83 -15.20
CA ARG A 102 24.84 11.48 -15.07
C ARG A 102 25.60 11.43 -13.75
N THR A 103 25.28 10.44 -12.94
CA THR A 103 25.97 10.21 -11.67
C THR A 103 26.44 8.76 -11.62
N ASP A 104 27.56 8.52 -10.96
CA ASP A 104 28.04 7.16 -10.69
C ASP A 104 27.34 6.54 -9.46
N ILE A 105 26.24 7.14 -9.00
CA ILE A 105 25.49 6.71 -7.82
C ILE A 105 24.44 5.69 -8.27
N SER A 106 24.39 4.56 -7.58
CA SER A 106 23.34 3.57 -7.80
C SER A 106 22.01 4.02 -7.19
N VAL A 107 20.90 3.54 -7.74
CA VAL A 107 19.57 3.76 -7.14
C VAL A 107 19.52 3.31 -5.68
N ASP A 108 20.21 2.22 -5.33
CA ASP A 108 20.27 1.69 -3.97
C ASP A 108 21.06 2.61 -3.01
N ASP A 109 22.14 3.23 -3.50
CA ASP A 109 22.93 4.20 -2.74
C ASP A 109 22.21 5.54 -2.61
N MET A 110 21.57 6.01 -3.68
CA MET A 110 20.72 7.20 -3.65
C MET A 110 19.55 7.03 -2.67
N LEU A 111 18.89 5.87 -2.71
CA LEU A 111 17.83 5.51 -1.76
C LEU A 111 18.33 5.59 -0.32
N LYS A 112 19.49 4.99 -0.05
CA LYS A 112 20.12 5.03 1.28
C LYS A 112 20.40 6.46 1.70
N SER A 113 20.99 7.27 0.82
CA SER A 113 21.34 8.65 1.10
C SER A 113 20.10 9.49 1.44
N LEU A 114 19.08 9.45 0.59
CA LEU A 114 17.82 10.18 0.79
C LEU A 114 17.06 9.68 2.01
N SER A 115 17.13 8.39 2.34
CA SER A 115 16.51 7.84 3.55
C SER A 115 17.19 8.36 4.83
N LEU A 116 18.52 8.53 4.79
CA LEU A 116 19.28 9.04 5.93
C LEU A 116 19.14 10.57 6.09
N ASN A 117 19.12 11.30 4.97
CA ASN A 117 18.96 12.74 4.90
C ASN A 117 17.93 13.14 3.81
N PRO A 118 16.62 13.18 4.14
CA PRO A 118 15.55 13.49 3.20
C PRO A 118 15.37 15.01 3.01
N SER A 119 16.44 15.67 2.55
CA SER A 119 16.50 17.11 2.31
C SER A 119 17.02 17.39 0.90
N LEU A 120 16.66 18.54 0.33
CA LEU A 120 17.28 19.04 -0.91
C LEU A 120 18.75 19.40 -0.73
N GLU A 121 19.21 19.61 0.51
CA GLU A 121 20.61 19.82 0.87
C GLU A 121 21.42 18.50 0.91
N ASN A 122 20.82 17.39 0.48
CA ASN A 122 21.55 16.14 0.36
C ASN A 122 22.62 16.26 -0.74
N LYS A 123 23.89 16.02 -0.39
CA LYS A 123 25.04 16.08 -1.29
C LYS A 123 24.85 15.31 -2.61
N ASP A 124 24.13 14.19 -2.57
CA ASP A 124 23.94 13.33 -3.75
C ASP A 124 22.91 13.95 -4.73
N LEU A 125 22.17 14.98 -4.31
CA LEU A 125 21.29 15.78 -5.15
C LEU A 125 21.97 16.99 -5.81
N GLU A 126 23.18 17.37 -5.36
CA GLU A 126 23.91 18.51 -5.91
C GLU A 126 24.10 18.46 -7.44
N PRO A 127 24.41 17.30 -8.07
CA PRO A 127 24.58 17.22 -9.52
C PRO A 127 23.35 17.63 -10.33
N TYR A 128 22.14 17.48 -9.75
CA TYR A 128 20.88 17.85 -10.40
C TYR A 128 20.60 19.36 -10.30
N GLY A 129 21.26 20.05 -9.36
CA GLY A 129 21.11 21.50 -9.15
C GLY A 129 19.68 21.92 -8.87
N ILE A 130 18.99 21.16 -8.02
CA ILE A 130 17.60 21.42 -7.64
C ILE A 130 17.57 22.59 -6.66
N LYS A 131 16.86 23.67 -6.98
CA LYS A 131 16.72 24.85 -6.11
C LYS A 131 15.28 25.28 -5.99
N ILE A 132 14.88 25.65 -4.77
CA ILE A 132 13.60 26.28 -4.49
C ILE A 132 13.67 27.76 -4.87
N LEU A 133 12.63 28.26 -5.54
CA LEU A 133 12.57 29.65 -5.99
C LEU A 133 12.17 30.61 -4.88
N ASP A 134 11.27 30.20 -3.99
CA ASP A 134 10.82 31.03 -2.87
C ASP A 134 11.42 30.57 -1.54
N SER A 135 12.26 31.45 -0.96
CA SER A 135 12.92 31.23 0.32
C SER A 135 11.98 31.17 1.53
N ASN A 136 10.70 31.52 1.36
CA ASN A 136 9.68 31.44 2.41
C ASN A 136 9.25 30.00 2.71
N TYR A 137 9.58 29.04 1.84
CA TYR A 137 9.27 27.64 2.08
C TYR A 137 10.41 26.92 2.83
N ALA A 138 10.03 26.12 3.83
CA ALA A 138 10.82 25.02 4.33
C ALA A 138 10.53 23.77 3.49
N VAL A 139 11.55 22.95 3.23
CA VAL A 139 11.42 21.80 2.32
C VAL A 139 11.78 20.50 3.01
N SER A 140 11.02 19.46 2.72
CA SER A 140 11.31 18.10 3.14
C SER A 140 10.94 17.10 2.04
N LEU A 141 11.69 16.01 1.95
CA LEU A 141 11.43 14.94 1.00
C LEU A 141 10.65 13.81 1.68
N TYR A 142 9.59 13.35 1.04
CA TYR A 142 8.78 12.23 1.51
C TYR A 142 8.62 11.18 0.42
N ASN A 143 8.09 10.00 0.80
CA ASN A 143 7.69 8.97 -0.16
C ASN A 143 8.77 8.59 -1.17
N ILE A 144 10.02 8.47 -0.69
CA ILE A 144 11.11 7.98 -1.51
C ILE A 144 10.75 6.60 -2.03
N SER A 145 10.89 6.42 -3.33
CA SER A 145 10.39 5.25 -4.03
C SER A 145 11.34 4.80 -5.12
N VAL A 146 11.50 3.49 -5.23
CA VAL A 146 12.31 2.84 -6.25
C VAL A 146 11.41 2.34 -7.37
N ASN A 147 11.71 2.78 -8.58
CA ASN A 147 11.10 2.20 -9.76
C ASN A 147 11.88 0.94 -10.15
N THR A 148 11.32 -0.23 -9.87
CA THR A 148 12.01 -1.50 -10.20
C THR A 148 11.89 -1.89 -11.67
N TYR A 149 11.01 -1.22 -12.40
CA TYR A 149 10.84 -1.41 -13.84
C TYR A 149 11.85 -0.55 -14.60
N LYS A 150 11.82 0.77 -14.38
CA LYS A 150 12.87 1.69 -14.83
C LYS A 150 13.95 1.77 -13.75
N LYS A 151 14.82 0.77 -13.77
CA LYS A 151 15.78 0.47 -12.69
C LYS A 151 16.79 1.58 -12.42
N ASP A 152 16.89 2.58 -13.27
CA ASP A 152 17.79 3.74 -13.21
C ASP A 152 17.11 5.00 -12.65
N ILE A 153 15.91 4.85 -12.06
CA ILE A 153 15.09 5.96 -11.56
C ILE A 153 14.75 5.78 -10.08
N ILE A 154 14.87 6.88 -9.34
CA ILE A 154 14.29 7.05 -8.01
C ILE A 154 13.31 8.23 -8.04
N SER A 155 12.22 8.14 -7.29
CA SER A 155 11.28 9.26 -7.19
C SER A 155 10.88 9.53 -5.75
N PHE A 156 10.51 10.78 -5.44
CA PHE A 156 10.09 11.22 -4.13
C PHE A 156 9.12 12.40 -4.23
N ASP A 157 8.44 12.71 -3.14
CA ASP A 157 7.59 13.90 -3.05
C ASP A 157 8.37 15.04 -2.40
N ILE A 158 8.27 16.24 -2.96
CA ILE A 158 8.79 17.48 -2.36
C ILE A 158 7.63 18.16 -1.63
N TYR A 159 7.77 18.26 -0.31
CA TYR A 159 6.84 18.99 0.54
C TYR A 159 7.38 20.38 0.84
N LEU A 160 6.60 21.40 0.47
CA LEU A 160 6.89 22.81 0.67
C LEU A 160 5.94 23.34 1.73
N SER A 161 6.46 23.81 2.86
CA SER A 161 5.66 24.37 3.96
C SER A 161 6.10 25.79 4.23
N GLU A 162 5.15 26.73 4.32
CA GLU A 162 5.52 28.12 4.61
C GLU A 162 6.12 28.24 6.01
N LYS A 163 7.30 28.86 6.11
CA LYS A 163 8.05 28.98 7.37
C LYS A 163 7.25 29.68 8.48
N PHE A 164 6.38 30.63 8.10
CA PHE A 164 5.58 31.42 9.03
C PHE A 164 4.16 30.87 9.24
N ASN A 165 3.69 29.97 8.38
CA ASN A 165 2.39 29.32 8.52
C ASN A 165 2.44 27.88 7.96
N PRO A 166 2.91 26.91 8.77
CA PRO A 166 3.11 25.55 8.29
C PRO A 166 1.85 24.84 7.79
N SER A 167 0.67 25.31 8.20
CA SER A 167 -0.63 24.83 7.73
C SER A 167 -0.87 25.16 6.25
N ASN A 168 -0.20 26.19 5.72
CA ASN A 168 -0.15 26.47 4.31
C ASN A 168 1.03 25.69 3.70
N PHE A 169 0.71 24.72 2.86
CA PHE A 169 1.70 23.86 2.23
C PHE A 169 1.34 23.59 0.79
N ALA A 170 2.33 23.11 0.04
CA ALA A 170 2.16 22.63 -1.30
C ALA A 170 3.01 21.36 -1.49
N VAL A 171 2.56 20.47 -2.36
CA VAL A 171 3.24 19.18 -2.60
C VAL A 171 3.50 19.01 -4.08
N ILE A 172 4.76 18.78 -4.43
CA ILE A 172 5.15 18.26 -5.75
C ILE A 172 5.30 16.76 -5.59
N THR A 173 4.33 16.01 -6.09
CA THR A 173 4.38 14.55 -6.00
C THR A 173 5.31 13.98 -7.06
N ASN A 174 5.90 12.81 -6.78
CA ASN A 174 6.58 11.95 -7.73
C ASN A 174 7.59 12.71 -8.62
N PHE A 175 8.47 13.46 -7.95
CA PHE A 175 9.61 14.12 -8.54
C PHE A 175 10.69 13.06 -8.82
N GLU A 176 11.14 12.95 -10.08
CA GLU A 176 12.03 11.88 -10.51
C GLU A 176 13.47 12.35 -10.71
N LEU A 177 14.41 11.49 -10.33
CA LEU A 177 15.79 11.56 -10.75
C LEU A 177 16.07 10.39 -11.69
N THR A 178 16.68 10.70 -12.83
CA THR A 178 17.01 9.73 -13.88
C THR A 178 18.53 9.58 -14.03
N ASN A 179 18.96 8.64 -14.88
CA ASN A 179 20.37 8.38 -15.19
C ASN A 179 21.22 7.95 -13.99
N LEU A 180 20.62 7.23 -13.03
CA LEU A 180 21.33 6.57 -11.94
C LEU A 180 21.86 5.19 -12.38
N LEU A 181 22.86 4.65 -11.69
CA LEU A 181 23.23 3.25 -11.93
C LEU A 181 22.07 2.33 -11.48
N PRO A 182 21.70 1.31 -12.28
CA PRO A 182 20.51 0.53 -12.02
C PRO A 182 20.45 -0.14 -10.64
N THR A 183 19.28 -0.16 -10.01
CA THR A 183 19.03 -0.96 -8.79
C THR A 183 19.15 -2.46 -9.08
N LYS A 184 19.60 -3.21 -8.07
CA LYS A 184 19.56 -4.68 -8.08
C LYS A 184 18.22 -5.24 -7.58
N ALA A 185 17.32 -4.38 -7.11
CA ALA A 185 15.99 -4.78 -6.66
C ALA A 185 15.26 -5.54 -7.77
N LYS A 186 14.67 -6.68 -7.41
CA LYS A 186 13.85 -7.45 -8.35
C LYS A 186 12.49 -6.76 -8.50
N PRO A 187 11.93 -6.66 -9.72
CA PRO A 187 10.67 -5.97 -9.94
C PRO A 187 9.41 -6.60 -9.36
N TYR A 188 9.53 -7.74 -8.68
CA TYR A 188 8.44 -8.70 -8.60
C TYR A 188 7.82 -8.76 -7.22
N GLY A 189 6.55 -8.37 -7.17
CA GLY A 189 5.59 -8.85 -6.17
C GLY A 189 5.05 -10.23 -6.56
N ASP A 190 4.22 -10.81 -5.70
CA ASP A 190 3.54 -12.09 -5.94
C ASP A 190 2.76 -12.07 -7.28
N LYS A 191 3.21 -12.88 -8.25
CA LYS A 191 2.67 -12.95 -9.61
C LYS A 191 1.20 -13.36 -9.63
N ASP A 192 0.80 -14.24 -8.71
CA ASP A 192 -0.58 -14.71 -8.60
C ASP A 192 -1.49 -13.62 -8.04
N ALA A 193 -0.98 -12.81 -7.09
CA ALA A 193 -1.69 -11.65 -6.59
C ALA A 193 -1.92 -10.59 -7.68
N ILE A 194 -0.92 -10.35 -8.55
CA ILE A 194 -1.05 -9.38 -9.65
C ILE A 194 -2.03 -9.90 -10.73
N LYS A 195 -1.96 -11.19 -11.09
CA LYS A 195 -2.87 -11.79 -12.06
C LYS A 195 -4.32 -11.79 -11.56
N SER A 196 -4.54 -12.21 -10.32
CA SER A 196 -5.86 -12.17 -9.67
C SER A 196 -6.43 -10.74 -9.61
N TYR A 197 -5.58 -9.74 -9.38
CA TYR A 197 -5.98 -8.34 -9.46
C TYR A 197 -6.44 -7.92 -10.86
N LEU A 198 -5.68 -8.26 -11.91
CA LEU A 198 -6.03 -7.97 -13.31
C LEU A 198 -7.35 -8.63 -13.73
N ASP A 199 -7.59 -9.87 -13.32
CA ASP A 199 -8.80 -10.62 -13.67
C ASP A 199 -10.06 -10.04 -13.00
N ASN A 200 -9.91 -9.42 -11.82
CA ASN A 200 -11.00 -8.83 -11.05
C ASN A 200 -11.22 -7.31 -11.33
N LEU A 201 -10.40 -6.71 -12.19
CA LEU A 201 -10.46 -5.28 -12.52
C LEU A 201 -11.70 -4.97 -13.38
N SER A 202 -12.77 -4.49 -12.73
CA SER A 202 -13.91 -3.83 -13.38
C SER A 202 -13.90 -2.35 -13.03
N PHE A 203 -13.44 -1.51 -13.96
CA PHE A 203 -13.37 -0.08 -13.73
C PHE A 203 -14.04 0.69 -14.85
N SER A 204 -14.59 1.84 -14.47
CA SER A 204 -15.12 2.86 -15.38
C SER A 204 -14.40 4.16 -15.04
N LEU A 205 -14.19 5.00 -16.04
CA LEU A 205 -13.62 6.33 -15.86
C LEU A 205 -14.75 7.33 -15.71
N THR A 206 -14.51 8.42 -14.99
CA THR A 206 -15.40 9.58 -14.99
C THR A 206 -14.63 10.78 -15.50
N LEU A 207 -15.08 11.39 -16.59
CA LEU A 207 -14.48 12.62 -17.10
C LEU A 207 -14.70 13.75 -16.09
N THR A 208 -13.64 14.44 -15.71
CA THR A 208 -13.69 15.48 -14.66
C THR A 208 -14.07 16.87 -15.19
N SER A 209 -14.19 17.04 -16.51
CA SER A 209 -14.56 18.31 -17.15
C SER A 209 -15.93 18.82 -16.68
N SER A 210 -16.00 20.11 -16.35
CA SER A 210 -17.20 20.82 -15.89
C SER A 210 -18.07 21.34 -17.03
N GLU A 211 -17.63 21.28 -18.28
CA GLU A 211 -18.34 21.89 -19.41
C GLU A 211 -19.14 20.83 -20.20
N LYS A 212 -20.44 21.10 -20.37
CA LYS A 212 -21.29 20.41 -21.35
C LYS A 212 -21.01 21.06 -22.70
N VAL A 213 -20.48 20.33 -23.69
CA VAL A 213 -20.66 20.43 -25.17
C VAL A 213 -19.50 19.70 -25.87
N GLU A 214 -19.83 18.87 -26.89
CA GLU A 214 -18.89 18.12 -27.78
C GLU A 214 -17.80 17.26 -27.13
N GLN A 215 -18.23 16.27 -26.34
CA GLN A 215 -17.38 15.41 -25.50
C GLN A 215 -16.30 14.62 -26.24
N LEU A 216 -16.55 14.21 -27.50
CA LEU A 216 -15.55 13.50 -28.30
C LEU A 216 -14.39 14.43 -28.68
N ASN A 217 -14.68 15.68 -29.05
CA ASN A 217 -13.66 16.66 -29.40
C ASN A 217 -12.79 17.00 -28.19
N GLU A 218 -13.39 17.20 -27.03
CA GLU A 218 -12.65 17.49 -25.80
C GLU A 218 -11.83 16.28 -25.32
N THR A 219 -12.42 15.07 -25.37
CA THR A 219 -11.69 13.83 -25.07
C THR A 219 -10.49 13.69 -26.00
N ASN A 220 -10.68 13.89 -27.32
CA ASN A 220 -9.60 13.80 -28.30
C ASN A 220 -8.50 14.85 -28.09
N LYS A 221 -8.83 16.08 -27.67
CA LYS A 221 -7.82 17.08 -27.29
C LYS A 221 -7.00 16.63 -26.08
N ILE A 222 -7.66 16.11 -25.05
CA ILE A 222 -6.99 15.56 -23.86
C ILE A 222 -6.09 14.38 -24.27
N LEU A 223 -6.60 13.45 -25.10
CA LEU A 223 -5.80 12.32 -25.59
C LEU A 223 -4.62 12.78 -26.43
N ALA A 224 -4.77 13.79 -27.29
CA ALA A 224 -3.66 14.35 -28.06
C ALA A 224 -2.56 14.89 -27.14
N LYS A 225 -2.95 15.61 -26.07
CA LYS A 225 -2.01 16.09 -25.04
C LYS A 225 -1.30 14.92 -24.35
N ILE A 226 -2.04 13.89 -23.91
CA ILE A 226 -1.48 12.70 -23.26
C ILE A 226 -0.55 11.93 -24.21
N ASN A 227 -0.92 11.77 -25.49
CA ASN A 227 -0.13 11.03 -26.48
C ASN A 227 1.13 11.78 -26.93
N SER A 228 1.13 13.11 -26.86
CA SER A 228 2.32 13.93 -27.12
C SER A 228 3.37 13.84 -26.01
N GLU A 229 3.00 13.32 -24.83
CA GLU A 229 3.90 13.23 -23.70
C GLU A 229 4.72 11.93 -23.72
N THR A 230 6.04 12.09 -23.61
CA THR A 230 7.01 11.00 -23.62
C THR A 230 7.37 10.51 -22.22
N ASP A 231 7.22 11.37 -21.22
CA ASP A 231 7.39 11.01 -19.81
C ASP A 231 6.16 10.24 -19.32
N ILE A 232 6.40 8.98 -18.93
CA ILE A 232 5.32 8.06 -18.55
C ILE A 232 4.53 8.54 -17.32
N LEU A 233 5.20 9.13 -16.34
CA LEU A 233 4.56 9.52 -15.10
C LEU A 233 3.81 10.84 -15.26
N LEU A 234 4.32 11.72 -16.12
CA LEU A 234 3.59 12.91 -16.55
C LEU A 234 2.36 12.53 -17.36
N LYS A 235 2.48 11.59 -18.29
CA LYS A 235 1.35 11.03 -19.04
C LYS A 235 0.26 10.50 -18.10
N ASN A 236 0.65 9.73 -17.08
CA ASN A 236 -0.26 9.24 -16.04
C ASN A 236 -0.88 10.35 -15.21
N ARG A 237 -0.14 11.41 -14.90
CA ARG A 237 -0.66 12.56 -14.14
C ARG A 237 -1.69 13.33 -14.95
N ILE A 238 -1.40 13.67 -16.21
CA ILE A 238 -2.34 14.35 -17.11
C ILE A 238 -3.61 13.51 -17.24
N PHE A 239 -3.47 12.19 -17.36
CA PHE A 239 -4.60 11.28 -17.37
C PHE A 239 -5.46 11.41 -16.09
N LEU A 240 -4.85 11.31 -14.90
CA LEU A 240 -5.59 11.37 -13.63
C LEU A 240 -6.18 12.75 -13.32
N GLU A 241 -5.63 13.84 -13.87
CA GLU A 241 -6.21 15.18 -13.78
C GLU A 241 -7.53 15.29 -14.57
N ASN A 242 -7.64 14.56 -15.69
CA ASN A 242 -8.77 14.64 -16.62
C ASN A 242 -9.77 13.49 -16.45
N PHE A 243 -9.33 12.36 -15.90
CA PHE A 243 -10.13 11.16 -15.70
C PHE A 243 -10.06 10.71 -14.24
N LYS A 244 -11.20 10.68 -13.57
CA LYS A 244 -11.35 10.04 -12.28
C LYS A 244 -11.57 8.55 -12.48
N VAL A 245 -10.68 7.73 -11.95
CA VAL A 245 -10.87 6.27 -11.97
C VAL A 245 -11.81 5.88 -10.84
N ASN A 246 -12.95 5.26 -11.16
CA ASN A 246 -13.83 4.71 -10.15
C ASN A 246 -13.34 3.32 -9.72
N ASN A 247 -13.48 3.01 -8.43
CA ASN A 247 -13.09 1.71 -7.85
C ASN A 247 -11.60 1.38 -7.96
N LEU A 248 -10.72 2.38 -7.80
CA LEU A 248 -9.32 2.11 -7.49
C LEU A 248 -9.23 1.39 -6.14
N LEU A 249 -8.79 0.13 -6.14
CA LEU A 249 -8.36 -0.53 -4.90
C LEU A 249 -7.08 0.13 -4.40
N PHE A 250 -7.05 0.47 -3.11
CA PHE A 250 -5.88 1.06 -2.44
C PHE A 250 -4.62 0.24 -2.71
N GLY A 251 -3.54 0.90 -3.17
CA GLY A 251 -2.22 0.28 -3.37
C GLY A 251 -1.84 -0.04 -4.82
N TRP A 252 -2.76 0.12 -5.77
CA TRP A 252 -2.48 -0.08 -7.20
C TRP A 252 -2.59 1.23 -7.97
N ARG A 253 -1.56 1.55 -8.76
CA ARG A 253 -1.65 2.63 -9.75
C ARG A 253 -1.98 1.99 -11.09
N LEU A 254 -3.13 2.40 -11.62
CA LEU A 254 -3.55 2.03 -12.97
C LEU A 254 -2.62 2.76 -13.96
N PHE A 255 -1.60 2.01 -14.40
CA PHE A 255 -1.00 2.02 -15.74
C PHE A 255 0.26 2.83 -15.97
N GLU A 256 1.30 2.18 -16.50
CA GLU A 256 2.22 2.77 -17.50
C GLU A 256 1.52 2.55 -18.86
N PHE A 257 1.05 3.62 -19.50
CA PHE A 257 0.44 3.52 -20.81
C PHE A 257 1.47 3.10 -21.86
N GLU A 258 1.21 1.98 -22.53
CA GLU A 258 1.99 1.57 -23.69
C GLU A 258 1.37 2.14 -24.96
N GLY A 259 2.10 3.02 -25.64
CA GLY A 259 1.65 3.62 -26.90
C GLY A 259 0.52 4.64 -26.71
N ASN A 260 -0.24 4.86 -27.77
CA ASN A 260 -1.26 5.90 -27.80
C ASN A 260 -2.57 5.44 -27.17
N LEU A 261 -3.25 6.37 -26.49
CA LEU A 261 -4.62 6.23 -26.05
C LEU A 261 -5.54 6.61 -27.21
N GLU A 262 -6.62 5.84 -27.39
CA GLU A 262 -7.58 6.01 -28.48
C GLU A 262 -9.00 5.99 -27.93
N THR A 263 -9.92 6.72 -28.57
CA THR A 263 -11.35 6.57 -28.31
C THR A 263 -11.97 5.49 -29.19
N GLU A 264 -12.88 4.71 -28.63
CA GLU A 264 -13.73 3.76 -29.36
C GLU A 264 -15.19 4.07 -29.02
N ILE A 265 -16.08 4.11 -30.01
CA ILE A 265 -17.52 4.34 -29.79
C ILE A 265 -18.25 3.01 -29.91
N LYS A 266 -18.96 2.60 -28.86
CA LYS A 266 -19.80 1.39 -28.82
C LYS A 266 -21.14 1.73 -28.16
N ASP A 267 -22.25 1.29 -28.73
CA ASP A 267 -23.59 1.46 -28.15
C ASP A 267 -23.90 2.90 -27.68
N ASN A 268 -23.52 3.90 -28.48
CA ASN A 268 -23.63 5.33 -28.18
C ASN A 268 -22.87 5.82 -26.93
N ALA A 269 -21.91 5.04 -26.43
CA ALA A 269 -21.00 5.40 -25.35
C ALA A 269 -19.56 5.55 -25.87
N ILE A 270 -18.81 6.47 -25.26
CA ILE A 270 -17.39 6.69 -25.54
C ILE A 270 -16.58 5.80 -24.61
N PHE A 271 -15.69 5.01 -25.20
CA PHE A 271 -14.73 4.18 -24.50
C PHE A 271 -13.32 4.66 -24.77
N LEU A 272 -12.45 4.47 -23.79
CA LEU A 272 -11.03 4.69 -23.92
C LEU A 272 -10.32 3.35 -24.09
N LYS A 273 -9.62 3.17 -25.21
CA LYS A 273 -8.82 1.99 -25.52
C LYS A 273 -7.35 2.32 -25.39
N PHE A 274 -6.63 1.51 -24.64
CA PHE A 274 -5.18 1.62 -24.52
C PHE A 274 -4.59 0.30 -24.05
N LYS A 275 -3.27 0.22 -24.19
CA LYS A 275 -2.45 -0.84 -23.63
C LYS A 275 -1.76 -0.31 -22.39
N SER A 276 -1.60 -1.15 -21.38
CA SER A 276 -0.95 -0.75 -20.14
C SER A 276 -0.34 -1.90 -19.38
N ARG A 277 0.67 -1.58 -18.57
CA ARG A 277 1.19 -2.50 -17.55
C ARG A 277 0.64 -2.12 -16.18
N PRO A 278 0.14 -3.08 -15.39
CA PRO A 278 -0.28 -2.80 -14.02
C PRO A 278 0.94 -2.60 -13.12
N TYR A 279 0.82 -1.67 -12.16
CA TYR A 279 1.81 -1.51 -11.10
C TYR A 279 1.15 -1.51 -9.74
N ARG A 280 1.78 -2.21 -8.81
CA ARG A 280 1.49 -2.11 -7.40
C ARG A 280 2.53 -1.22 -6.75
N ILE A 281 2.09 -0.32 -5.87
CA ILE A 281 3.01 0.35 -4.96
C ILE A 281 3.00 -0.46 -3.67
N SER A 282 4.14 -1.06 -3.36
CA SER A 282 4.34 -1.84 -2.14
C SER A 282 5.24 -1.11 -1.16
N ARG A 283 5.11 -1.48 0.11
CA ARG A 283 5.95 -0.97 1.20
C ARG A 283 7.14 -1.91 1.35
N ALA A 284 8.35 -1.38 1.21
CA ALA A 284 9.58 -2.11 1.47
C ALA A 284 10.33 -1.52 2.67
N GLU A 285 11.18 -2.34 3.31
CA GLU A 285 12.00 -1.93 4.44
C GLU A 285 13.49 -2.08 4.09
N ALA A 286 14.29 -1.07 4.44
CA ALA A 286 15.75 -1.13 4.41
C ALA A 286 16.30 -0.94 5.82
N LYS A 287 17.38 -1.66 6.16
CA LYS A 287 18.08 -1.51 7.43
C LYS A 287 19.43 -0.84 7.18
N TYR A 288 19.63 0.33 7.79
CA TYR A 288 20.91 1.04 7.76
C TYR A 288 21.42 1.16 9.20
N GLY A 289 22.48 0.40 9.51
CA GLY A 289 22.96 0.22 10.88
C GLY A 289 21.88 -0.44 11.77
N THR A 290 21.54 0.19 12.88
CA THR A 290 20.51 -0.30 13.82
C THR A 290 19.10 0.20 13.50
N LYS A 291 18.94 1.10 12.52
CA LYS A 291 17.67 1.76 12.19
C LYS A 291 17.03 1.13 10.96
N LYS A 292 15.72 0.97 11.01
CA LYS A 292 14.89 0.58 9.87
C LYS A 292 14.32 1.81 9.19
N TYR A 293 14.21 1.75 7.88
CA TYR A 293 13.64 2.78 7.03
C TYR A 293 12.62 2.13 6.11
N VAL A 294 11.57 2.87 5.77
CA VAL A 294 10.54 2.45 4.84
C VAL A 294 10.69 3.24 3.55
N TYR A 295 10.50 2.56 2.43
CA TYR A 295 10.40 3.19 1.12
C TYR A 295 9.32 2.51 0.30
N ALA A 296 8.84 3.19 -0.73
CA ALA A 296 7.88 2.62 -1.66
C ALA A 296 8.62 1.90 -2.78
N ILE A 297 8.08 0.80 -3.25
CA ILE A 297 8.61 0.07 -4.39
C ILE A 297 7.50 -0.13 -5.40
N TYR A 298 7.77 0.24 -6.65
CA TYR A 298 6.87 -0.11 -7.74
C TYR A 298 7.12 -1.57 -8.08
N GLU A 299 6.10 -2.41 -8.02
CA GLU A 299 6.14 -3.82 -8.41
C GLU A 299 5.37 -4.01 -9.71
N THR A 300 5.90 -4.83 -10.61
CA THR A 300 5.30 -5.19 -11.91
C THR A 300 5.50 -6.68 -12.18
N ILE A 301 4.95 -7.21 -13.28
CA ILE A 301 5.19 -8.60 -13.72
C ILE A 301 6.30 -8.61 -14.79
N GLU A 302 7.23 -9.58 -14.72
CA GLU A 302 8.35 -9.79 -15.67
C GLU A 302 7.91 -9.98 -17.13
N ASP A 303 6.65 -10.37 -17.33
CA ASP A 303 6.17 -10.78 -18.62
C ASP A 303 5.49 -9.59 -19.32
N SER A 304 6.22 -8.99 -20.25
CA SER A 304 5.70 -7.98 -21.18
C SER A 304 4.46 -8.43 -21.96
N SER A 305 4.09 -9.72 -21.92
CA SER A 305 2.87 -10.25 -22.53
C SER A 305 1.59 -9.94 -21.76
N LEU A 306 1.65 -9.55 -20.48
CA LEU A 306 0.48 -9.12 -19.71
C LEU A 306 0.21 -7.62 -19.91
N VAL A 307 0.03 -7.26 -21.18
CA VAL A 307 -0.50 -5.96 -21.57
C VAL A 307 -2.00 -5.95 -21.34
N TYR A 308 -2.47 -5.17 -20.37
CA TYR A 308 -3.89 -4.95 -20.19
C TYR A 308 -4.41 -4.07 -21.32
N SER A 309 -5.25 -4.66 -22.17
CA SER A 309 -5.90 -4.00 -23.30
C SER A 309 -7.41 -4.12 -23.17
N LYS A 310 -8.06 -3.12 -22.58
CA LYS A 310 -9.51 -3.06 -22.49
C LYS A 310 -10.02 -1.66 -22.80
N ALA A 311 -11.20 -1.60 -23.41
CA ALA A 311 -11.96 -0.39 -23.59
C ALA A 311 -12.65 -0.01 -22.27
N LEU A 312 -12.43 1.20 -21.79
CA LEU A 312 -13.03 1.70 -20.56
C LEU A 312 -14.12 2.70 -20.86
N GLU A 313 -15.31 2.42 -20.34
CA GLU A 313 -16.42 3.35 -20.45
C GLU A 313 -16.06 4.67 -19.74
N ILE A 314 -16.21 5.78 -20.47
CA ILE A 314 -16.07 7.13 -19.93
C ILE A 314 -17.45 7.60 -19.48
N LYS A 315 -17.68 7.55 -18.16
CA LYS A 315 -18.90 8.04 -17.51
C LYS A 315 -18.86 9.54 -17.29
N GLN A 316 -20.04 10.14 -17.28
CA GLN A 316 -20.19 11.56 -17.02
C GLN A 316 -20.28 11.81 -15.52
N LYS A 317 -19.65 12.90 -15.06
CA LYS A 317 -19.89 13.42 -13.72
C LYS A 317 -21.32 13.96 -13.70
N LYS A 318 -22.24 13.27 -13.02
CA LYS A 318 -23.55 13.84 -12.69
C LYS A 318 -23.29 15.01 -11.72
N ILE A 319 -23.57 16.23 -12.18
CA ILE A 319 -23.59 17.44 -11.34
C ILE A 319 -24.92 17.49 -10.63
#